data_AF-A0A9P9D281-F1
#
_entry.id   AF-A0A9P9D281-F1
#
_cell.length_a   1.000
_cell.length_b   1.000
_cell.length_c   1.000
_cell.angle_alpha   90.00
_cell.angle_beta   90.00
_cell.angle_gamma   90.00
#
_symmetry.space_group_name_H-M   'P 1'
#
loop_
_entity.id
_entity.type
_entity.pdbx_description
1 polymer ?
#
loop_
_entity_poly.entity_id
_entity_poly.type
_entity_poly.pdbx_seq_one_letter_code
_entity_poly.pdbx_strand_id
1 'polypeptide(L)'
;MSCPPPSSLVECTKALDDLDSLRDQLMLLNFLAPSQQIQALASARSEVRQTILNKIEPVSRRQMYRSIVALQMSKGVYSMPQELWDNVASSLSSFSAKSAADAALPIMFTEKLSLHECVWRTIFKDETWLRLAFEEYKTNPVLLGADLSRIPDKLKKNENMNCYMVLLTDDWSGDLFFHGADEKFETFRNSLQEHTYNRDPYDSCSEATVHEISFSSGITLNITQVVTRCECIEMPDLQVLFEKESVKTAYCPWIGPERDPTTIVKGCDIVGKEGMVENVGNINPICSVSLSYLKQQLVEQIFCQVSSPSLSPIYEDGEKYPKGKVQGWRTYW
;
A
#
# COMPACT_ATOMS: atom_id res chain seq x y z
N MET A 1 22.17 54.60 7.87
CA MET A 1 20.89 54.35 7.19
C MET A 1 20.55 52.89 7.38
N SER A 2 19.54 52.57 8.18
CA SER A 2 19.12 51.19 8.46
C SER A 2 18.08 50.78 7.43
N CYS A 3 18.47 49.95 6.46
CA CYS A 3 17.52 49.27 5.58
C CYS A 3 16.64 48.32 6.42
N PRO A 4 15.32 48.23 6.15
CA PRO A 4 14.46 47.25 6.79
C PRO A 4 14.95 45.83 6.46
N PRO A 5 14.83 44.86 7.39
CA PRO A 5 15.22 43.49 7.12
C PRO A 5 14.40 42.93 5.94
N PRO A 6 15.00 42.10 5.07
CA PRO A 6 14.30 41.57 3.90
C PRO A 6 13.11 40.72 4.34
N SER A 7 12.02 40.80 3.59
CA SER A 7 10.74 40.18 3.95
C SER A 7 10.64 38.72 3.51
N SER A 8 11.56 38.26 2.64
CA SER A 8 11.58 36.90 2.13
C SER A 8 13.00 36.32 2.00
N LEU A 9 13.10 34.99 2.01
CA LEU A 9 14.37 34.26 1.86
C LEU A 9 15.07 34.54 0.51
N VAL A 10 14.29 34.84 -0.54
CA VAL A 10 14.77 35.20 -1.87
C VAL A 10 15.46 36.56 -1.85
N GLU A 11 14.86 37.55 -1.17
CA GLU A 11 15.46 38.87 -0.96
C GLU A 11 16.73 38.79 -0.09
N CYS A 12 16.74 37.93 0.93
CA CYS A 12 17.91 37.69 1.76
C CYS A 12 19.08 37.08 0.98
N THR A 13 18.82 36.12 0.09
CA THR A 13 19.86 35.47 -0.73
C THR A 13 20.47 36.46 -1.71
N LYS A 14 19.64 37.27 -2.37
CA LYS A 14 20.09 38.32 -3.27
C LYS A 14 20.90 39.39 -2.52
N ALA A 15 20.43 39.80 -1.33
CA ALA A 15 21.15 40.73 -0.48
C ALA A 15 22.50 40.16 0.01
N LEU A 16 22.62 38.85 0.27
CA LEU A 16 23.89 38.23 0.62
C LEU A 16 24.92 38.33 -0.51
N ASP A 17 24.49 38.14 -1.75
CA ASP A 17 25.36 38.23 -2.92
C ASP A 17 25.71 39.67 -3.30
N ASP A 18 24.84 40.63 -2.98
CA ASP A 18 25.00 42.07 -3.31
C ASP A 18 25.76 42.87 -2.23
N LEU A 19 26.01 42.30 -1.05
CA LEU A 19 26.77 42.95 0.02
C LEU A 19 28.28 42.78 -0.18
N ASP A 20 29.01 43.90 -0.30
CA ASP A 20 30.48 43.90 -0.44
C ASP A 20 31.22 43.60 0.88
N SER A 21 30.52 43.69 2.01
CA SER A 21 31.09 43.62 3.35
C SER A 21 30.74 42.29 4.03
N LEU A 22 31.76 41.49 4.34
CA LEU A 22 31.63 40.23 5.07
C LEU A 22 30.98 40.41 6.45
N ARG A 23 31.17 41.57 7.07
CA ARG A 23 30.53 41.90 8.36
C ARG A 23 29.01 41.99 8.21
N ASP A 24 28.55 42.60 7.13
CA ASP A 24 27.12 42.80 6.87
C ASP A 24 26.46 41.50 6.38
N GLN A 25 27.20 40.68 5.61
CA GLN A 25 26.77 39.32 5.25
C GLN A 25 26.56 38.42 6.48
N LEU A 26 27.51 38.44 7.43
CA LEU A 26 27.39 37.67 8.69
C LEU A 26 26.28 38.22 9.58
N MET A 27 26.12 39.54 9.63
CA MET A 27 25.03 40.17 10.38
C MET A 27 23.66 39.74 9.82
N LEU A 28 23.49 39.76 8.49
CA LEU A 28 22.28 39.34 7.82
C LEU A 28 21.94 37.86 8.09
N LEU A 29 22.94 36.97 8.06
CA LEU A 29 22.74 35.55 8.40
C LEU A 29 22.33 35.33 9.86
N ASN A 30 22.90 36.09 10.80
CA ASN A 30 22.56 35.96 12.22
C ASN A 30 21.11 36.39 12.55
N PHE A 31 20.47 37.16 11.67
CA PHE A 31 19.04 37.49 11.77
C PHE A 31 18.12 36.36 11.27
N LEU A 32 18.65 35.34 10.59
CA LEU A 32 17.90 34.21 10.08
C LEU A 32 17.87 33.05 11.07
N ALA A 33 16.78 32.29 11.08
CA ALA A 33 16.73 31.02 11.79
C ALA A 33 17.76 30.02 11.21
N PRO A 34 18.27 29.05 11.98
CA PRO A 34 19.32 28.13 11.52
C PRO A 34 19.01 27.40 10.20
N SER A 35 17.75 26.99 9.98
CA SER A 35 17.32 26.37 8.73
C SER A 35 17.37 27.33 7.53
N GLN A 36 17.03 28.60 7.76
CA GLN A 36 17.06 29.66 6.75
C GLN A 36 18.49 30.08 6.40
N GLN A 37 19.41 30.07 7.36
CA GLN A 37 20.84 30.30 7.13
C GLN A 37 21.42 29.28 6.15
N ILE A 38 21.10 28.00 6.36
CA ILE A 38 21.57 26.91 5.49
C ILE A 38 20.98 27.05 4.08
N GLN A 39 19.69 27.38 3.95
CA GLN A 39 19.06 27.58 2.65
C GLN A 39 19.63 28.78 1.89
N ALA A 40 19.84 29.91 2.57
CA ALA A 40 20.43 31.11 1.99
C ALA A 40 21.88 30.85 1.52
N LEU A 41 22.69 30.17 2.35
CA LEU A 41 24.06 29.78 1.98
C LEU A 41 24.11 28.74 0.84
N ALA A 42 23.15 27.81 0.79
CA ALA A 42 23.09 26.81 -0.28
C ALA A 42 22.77 27.43 -1.65
N SER A 43 22.09 28.58 -1.67
CA SER A 43 21.71 29.33 -2.87
C SER A 43 22.66 30.49 -3.22
N ALA A 44 23.51 30.94 -2.30
CA ALA A 44 24.49 32.01 -2.53
C ALA A 44 25.61 31.59 -3.50
N ARG A 45 26.28 32.59 -4.09
CA ARG A 45 27.46 32.37 -4.95
C ARG A 45 28.56 31.61 -4.21
N SER A 46 29.35 30.86 -4.99
CA SER A 46 30.34 29.93 -4.44
C SER A 46 31.39 30.65 -3.58
N GLU A 47 31.77 31.85 -4.00
CA GLU A 47 32.79 32.70 -3.40
C GLU A 47 32.30 33.28 -2.07
N VAL A 48 31.06 33.78 -2.05
CA VAL A 48 30.39 34.35 -0.86
C VAL A 48 30.20 33.25 0.19
N ARG A 49 29.66 32.10 -0.23
CA ARG A 49 29.49 30.92 0.64
C ARG A 49 30.80 30.49 1.28
N GLN A 50 31.87 30.34 0.50
CA GLN A 50 33.15 29.90 1.05
C GLN A 50 33.78 30.92 2.00
N THR A 51 33.66 32.20 1.68
CA THR A 51 34.15 33.29 2.52
C THR A 51 33.46 33.27 3.89
N ILE A 52 32.15 33.06 3.91
CA ILE A 52 31.37 32.98 5.15
C ILE A 52 31.70 31.71 5.94
N LEU A 53 31.70 30.54 5.29
CA LEU A 53 32.02 29.27 5.95
C LEU A 53 33.41 29.29 6.61
N ASN A 54 34.39 29.95 5.98
CA ASN A 54 35.74 30.08 6.52
C ASN A 54 35.85 30.90 7.81
N LYS A 55 34.82 31.68 8.17
CA LYS A 55 34.75 32.44 9.43
C LYS A 55 33.99 31.72 10.55
N ILE A 56 33.29 30.64 10.23
CA ILE A 56 32.55 29.82 11.20
C ILE A 56 33.52 28.85 11.88
N GLU A 57 33.29 28.55 13.17
CA GLU A 57 34.09 27.57 13.90
C GLU A 57 34.14 26.21 13.18
N PRO A 58 35.27 25.48 13.23
CA PRO A 58 35.47 24.27 12.42
C PRO A 58 34.40 23.19 12.57
N VAL A 59 33.84 23.01 13.76
CA VAL A 59 32.81 22.00 14.04
C VAL A 59 31.48 22.39 13.37
N SER A 60 31.02 23.61 13.62
CA SER A 60 29.79 24.16 13.03
C SER A 60 29.89 24.32 11.51
N ARG A 61 31.09 24.64 10.99
CA ARG A 61 31.39 24.70 9.56
C ARG A 61 31.19 23.36 8.87
N ARG A 62 31.71 22.27 9.45
CA ARG A 62 31.54 20.92 8.89
C ARG A 62 30.08 20.51 8.85
N GLN A 63 29.32 20.82 9.90
CA GLN A 63 27.89 20.52 9.97
C GLN A 63 27.11 21.32 8.92
N MET A 64 27.32 22.63 8.84
CA MET A 64 26.67 23.48 7.83
C MET A 64 27.04 23.06 6.41
N TYR A 65 28.30 22.70 6.14
CA TYR A 65 28.72 22.22 4.83
C TYR A 65 28.01 20.92 4.44
N ARG A 66 27.90 19.95 5.37
CA ARG A 66 27.13 18.71 5.14
C ARG A 66 25.67 19.00 4.81
N SER A 67 25.03 19.91 5.55
CA SER A 67 23.64 20.28 5.31
C SER A 67 23.45 21.02 3.98
N ILE A 68 24.38 21.90 3.60
CA ILE A 68 24.36 22.59 2.28
C ILE A 68 24.51 21.58 1.15
N VAL A 69 25.48 20.66 1.24
CA VAL A 69 25.68 19.62 0.23
C VAL A 69 24.46 18.71 0.17
N ALA A 70 23.89 18.29 1.29
CA ALA A 70 22.66 17.49 1.31
C ALA A 70 21.48 18.21 0.62
N LEU A 71 21.31 19.52 0.86
CA LEU A 71 20.28 20.34 0.21
C LEU A 71 20.53 20.59 -1.29
N GLN A 72 21.80 20.67 -1.70
CA GLN A 72 22.16 20.80 -3.12
C GLN A 72 21.99 19.48 -3.86
N MET A 73 22.35 18.37 -3.21
CA MET A 73 22.14 17.02 -3.73
C MET A 73 20.65 16.69 -3.81
N SER A 74 19.85 17.09 -2.82
CA SER A 74 18.40 16.94 -2.89
C SER A 74 17.83 17.75 -4.08
N LYS A 75 18.29 18.98 -4.31
CA LYS A 75 17.91 19.78 -5.51
C LYS A 75 18.29 19.10 -6.84
N GLY A 76 19.43 18.41 -6.92
CA GLY A 76 19.83 17.63 -8.10
C GLY A 76 18.94 16.41 -8.34
N VAL A 77 18.56 15.72 -7.27
CA VAL A 77 17.57 14.63 -7.27
C VAL A 77 16.19 15.15 -7.71
N TYR A 78 15.80 16.36 -7.32
CA TYR A 78 14.55 17.01 -7.75
C TYR A 78 14.54 17.53 -9.20
N SER A 79 15.63 17.37 -9.97
CA SER A 79 15.71 17.79 -11.38
C SER A 79 15.71 16.63 -12.38
N MET A 80 15.54 15.41 -11.89
CA MET A 80 15.48 14.22 -12.71
C MET A 80 14.17 14.18 -13.52
N PRO A 81 14.21 13.84 -14.84
CA PRO A 81 13.01 13.64 -15.65
C PRO A 81 12.05 12.63 -15.04
N GLN A 82 10.73 12.84 -15.22
CA GLN A 82 9.67 11.96 -14.67
C GLN A 82 9.89 10.49 -15.04
N GLU A 83 10.33 10.20 -16.26
CA GLU A 83 10.59 8.83 -16.73
C GLU A 83 11.66 8.08 -15.89
N LEU A 84 12.69 8.80 -15.43
CA LEU A 84 13.72 8.21 -14.57
C LEU A 84 13.21 8.06 -13.13
N TRP A 85 12.35 8.97 -12.68
CA TRP A 85 11.64 8.80 -11.40
C TRP A 85 10.69 7.61 -11.43
N ASP A 86 9.94 7.43 -12.50
CA ASP A 86 9.05 6.29 -12.67
C ASP A 86 9.84 4.98 -12.64
N ASN A 87 11.04 4.95 -13.25
CA ASN A 87 11.94 3.79 -13.16
C ASN A 87 12.43 3.53 -11.74
N VAL A 88 12.86 4.57 -11.01
CA VAL A 88 13.29 4.44 -9.60
C VAL A 88 12.10 4.00 -8.75
N ALA A 89 10.95 4.64 -8.87
CA ALA A 89 9.71 4.31 -8.19
C ALA A 89 9.27 2.87 -8.44
N SER A 90 9.36 2.39 -9.68
CA SER A 90 9.03 0.99 -10.04
C SER A 90 9.98 -0.03 -9.42
N SER A 91 11.18 0.40 -9.01
CA SER A 91 12.17 -0.43 -8.31
C SER A 91 12.08 -0.34 -6.79
N LEU A 92 11.29 0.60 -6.26
CA LEU A 92 11.04 0.75 -4.83
C LEU A 92 9.79 -0.02 -4.44
N SER A 93 9.76 -0.52 -3.19
CA SER A 93 8.52 -1.02 -2.61
C SER A 93 7.52 0.13 -2.44
N SER A 94 6.22 -0.18 -2.44
CA SER A 94 5.16 0.84 -2.38
C SER A 94 5.33 1.79 -1.19
N PHE A 95 5.76 1.31 -0.01
CA PHE A 95 5.95 2.17 1.16
C PHE A 95 7.23 3.02 1.05
N SER A 96 8.28 2.49 0.42
CA SER A 96 9.53 3.21 0.19
C SER A 96 9.36 4.32 -0.85
N ALA A 97 8.59 4.03 -1.91
CA ALA A 97 8.19 4.97 -2.94
C ALA A 97 7.52 6.22 -2.34
N LYS A 98 6.54 6.06 -1.45
CA LYS A 98 5.90 7.21 -0.81
C LYS A 98 6.71 7.89 0.26
N SER A 99 7.46 7.13 1.04
CA SER A 99 8.40 7.75 1.99
C SER A 99 9.37 8.67 1.22
N ALA A 100 9.77 8.27 0.01
CA ALA A 100 10.48 9.14 -0.92
C ALA A 100 9.60 10.28 -1.43
N ALA A 101 8.36 10.04 -1.88
CA ALA A 101 7.43 11.08 -2.37
C ALA A 101 7.12 12.18 -1.33
N ASP A 102 6.80 11.79 -0.11
CA ASP A 102 6.48 12.68 1.02
C ASP A 102 7.72 13.51 1.40
N ALA A 103 8.93 12.94 1.23
CA ALA A 103 10.20 13.63 1.41
C ALA A 103 10.64 14.45 0.17
N ALA A 104 10.13 14.15 -1.03
CA ALA A 104 10.63 14.64 -2.31
C ALA A 104 9.74 15.64 -3.06
N LEU A 105 8.68 16.15 -2.40
CA LEU A 105 7.57 16.94 -2.94
C LEU A 105 6.49 16.09 -3.66
N PRO A 106 5.20 16.48 -3.56
CA PRO A 106 4.05 15.69 -4.01
C PRO A 106 3.91 15.49 -5.54
N ILE A 107 4.89 15.91 -6.34
CA ILE A 107 4.76 16.05 -7.80
C ILE A 107 5.20 14.78 -8.54
N MET A 108 5.84 13.83 -7.85
CA MET A 108 6.77 12.88 -8.48
C MET A 108 6.23 11.46 -8.70
N PHE A 109 5.01 11.13 -8.29
CA PHE A 109 4.42 9.79 -8.47
C PHE A 109 3.18 9.85 -9.36
N THR A 110 3.04 8.85 -10.24
CA THR A 110 1.81 8.68 -11.02
C THR A 110 0.63 8.43 -10.07
N GLU A 111 -0.56 8.93 -10.42
CA GLU A 111 -1.80 8.69 -9.65
C GLU A 111 -2.02 7.19 -9.38
N LYS A 112 -1.58 6.33 -10.31
CA LYS A 112 -1.65 4.88 -10.21
C LYS A 112 -0.80 4.29 -9.08
N LEU A 113 0.46 4.74 -8.94
CA LEU A 113 1.32 4.29 -7.86
C LEU A 113 0.80 4.76 -6.49
N SER A 114 0.23 5.97 -6.44
CA SER A 114 -0.41 6.50 -5.23
C SER A 114 -1.61 5.64 -4.81
N LEU A 115 -2.43 5.17 -5.77
CA LEU A 115 -3.59 4.33 -5.46
C LEU A 115 -3.19 2.96 -4.89
N HIS A 116 -2.27 2.24 -5.57
CA HIS A 116 -1.79 0.92 -5.09
C HIS A 116 -1.33 1.00 -3.65
N GLU A 117 -0.50 2.00 -3.39
CA GLU A 117 0.06 2.23 -2.07
C GLU A 117 -1.00 2.61 -1.04
N CYS A 118 -1.93 3.49 -1.39
CA CYS A 118 -3.03 3.89 -0.51
C CYS A 118 -3.83 2.67 -0.04
N VAL A 119 -4.18 1.76 -0.96
CA VAL A 119 -4.91 0.53 -0.65
C VAL A 119 -4.17 -0.29 0.41
N TRP A 120 -2.90 -0.59 0.18
CA TRP A 120 -2.12 -1.44 1.10
C TRP A 120 -1.81 -0.77 2.44
N ARG A 121 -1.47 0.53 2.45
CA ARG A 121 -1.16 1.27 3.69
C ARG A 121 -2.35 1.52 4.58
N THR A 122 -3.55 1.44 4.02
CA THR A 122 -4.77 1.53 4.81
C THR A 122 -4.95 0.31 5.71
N ILE A 123 -4.36 -0.83 5.34
CA ILE A 123 -4.42 -2.10 6.08
C ILE A 123 -3.13 -2.35 6.88
N PHE A 124 -1.98 -2.12 6.26
CA PHE A 124 -0.66 -2.43 6.81
C PHE A 124 0.07 -1.17 7.28
N LYS A 125 0.68 -1.23 8.45
CA LYS A 125 1.53 -0.15 8.98
C LYS A 125 2.98 -0.25 8.49
N ASP A 126 3.42 -1.44 8.13
CA ASP A 126 4.74 -1.72 7.56
C ASP A 126 4.70 -2.93 6.60
N GLU A 127 5.80 -3.14 5.87
CA GLU A 127 5.88 -4.19 4.84
C GLU A 127 6.39 -5.53 5.37
N THR A 128 6.58 -5.70 6.69
CA THR A 128 7.33 -6.84 7.26
C THR A 128 6.72 -8.18 6.84
N TRP A 129 5.41 -8.34 7.02
CA TRP A 129 4.71 -9.58 6.66
C TRP A 129 4.56 -9.75 5.14
N LEU A 130 4.34 -8.66 4.41
CA LEU A 130 4.20 -8.69 2.95
C LEU A 130 5.51 -9.11 2.26
N ARG A 131 6.65 -8.61 2.74
CA ARG A 131 7.98 -9.03 2.26
C ARG A 131 8.28 -10.47 2.63
N LEU A 132 7.89 -10.93 3.82
CA LEU A 132 8.01 -12.33 4.20
C LEU A 132 7.23 -13.23 3.24
N ALA A 133 5.96 -12.92 2.98
CA ALA A 133 5.10 -13.67 2.06
C ALA A 133 5.72 -13.77 0.65
N PHE A 134 6.22 -12.65 0.13
CA PHE A 134 6.77 -12.59 -1.23
C PHE A 134 8.21 -13.13 -1.36
N GLU A 135 9.12 -12.66 -0.53
CA GLU A 135 10.54 -12.97 -0.67
C GLU A 135 10.87 -14.38 -0.16
N GLU A 136 10.26 -14.81 0.95
CA GLU A 136 10.54 -16.11 1.57
C GLU A 136 9.64 -17.21 1.01
N TYR A 137 8.32 -17.00 1.03
CA TYR A 137 7.35 -18.03 0.66
C TYR A 137 6.88 -17.98 -0.79
N LYS A 138 7.38 -17.02 -1.57
CA LYS A 138 7.09 -16.87 -3.01
C LYS A 138 5.60 -16.76 -3.32
N THR A 139 4.83 -16.24 -2.37
CA THR A 139 3.40 -15.92 -2.53
C THR A 139 3.22 -14.44 -2.83
N ASN A 140 2.18 -14.08 -3.58
CA ASN A 140 1.89 -12.68 -3.86
C ASN A 140 0.50 -12.35 -3.32
N PRO A 141 0.41 -11.83 -2.07
CA PRO A 141 -0.88 -11.52 -1.47
C PRO A 141 -1.72 -10.58 -2.34
N VAL A 142 -3.03 -10.77 -2.31
CA VAL A 142 -3.99 -10.01 -3.11
C VAL A 142 -5.12 -9.50 -2.21
N LEU A 143 -5.42 -8.21 -2.31
CA LEU A 143 -6.63 -7.62 -1.74
C LEU A 143 -7.75 -7.67 -2.79
N LEU A 144 -8.91 -8.20 -2.42
CA LEU A 144 -10.11 -8.27 -3.26
C LEU A 144 -11.26 -7.49 -2.59
N GLY A 145 -12.01 -6.70 -3.35
CA GLY A 145 -13.20 -5.99 -2.86
C GLY A 145 -13.94 -5.21 -3.94
N ALA A 146 -15.16 -4.75 -3.64
CA ALA A 146 -16.08 -4.17 -4.63
C ALA A 146 -15.49 -3.01 -5.44
N ASP A 147 -14.80 -2.07 -4.78
CA ASP A 147 -14.12 -0.95 -5.45
C ASP A 147 -12.97 -0.41 -4.59
N LEU A 148 -11.75 -0.85 -4.91
CA LEU A 148 -10.53 -0.45 -4.20
C LEU A 148 -10.11 0.99 -4.51
N SER A 149 -10.63 1.60 -5.59
CA SER A 149 -10.31 2.98 -5.97
C SER A 149 -10.98 4.03 -5.09
N ARG A 150 -11.99 3.63 -4.31
CA ARG A 150 -12.72 4.52 -3.39
C ARG A 150 -12.02 4.73 -2.04
N ILE A 151 -10.94 4.00 -1.77
CA ILE A 151 -10.19 4.16 -0.53
C ILE A 151 -9.50 5.52 -0.58
N PRO A 152 -9.87 6.48 0.29
CA PRO A 152 -9.35 7.83 0.17
C PRO A 152 -7.88 7.87 0.58
N ASP A 153 -7.06 8.64 -0.15
CA ASP A 153 -5.64 8.92 0.18
C ASP A 153 -5.45 9.40 1.63
N LYS A 154 -6.48 10.04 2.18
CA LYS A 154 -6.55 10.44 3.59
C LYS A 154 -7.95 10.13 4.11
N LEU A 155 -8.05 9.10 4.92
CA LEU A 155 -9.25 8.83 5.72
C LEU A 155 -9.55 10.05 6.58
N LYS A 156 -10.64 10.77 6.27
CA LYS A 156 -11.13 11.82 7.15
C LYS A 156 -11.72 11.15 8.38
N LYS A 157 -11.37 11.62 9.58
CA LYS A 157 -11.85 11.11 10.88
C LYS A 157 -13.37 10.98 11.03
N ASN A 158 -14.16 11.55 10.12
CA ASN A 158 -15.62 11.61 10.18
C ASN A 158 -16.32 10.92 9.01
N GLU A 159 -15.59 10.32 8.07
CA GLU A 159 -16.19 9.55 6.97
C GLU A 159 -16.12 8.07 7.37
N ASN A 160 -17.26 7.51 7.82
CA ASN A 160 -17.39 6.07 7.99
C ASN A 160 -17.44 5.43 6.59
N MET A 161 -16.30 4.89 6.15
CA MET A 161 -16.25 4.06 4.96
C MET A 161 -16.58 2.63 5.38
N ASN A 162 -17.71 2.09 4.92
CA ASN A 162 -18.00 0.67 5.07
C ASN A 162 -17.43 -0.05 3.86
N CYS A 163 -16.19 -0.54 3.99
CA CYS A 163 -15.53 -1.27 2.91
C CYS A 163 -15.15 -2.66 3.40
N TYR A 164 -15.61 -3.67 2.67
CA TYR A 164 -15.28 -5.05 2.94
C TYR A 164 -14.23 -5.51 1.93
N MET A 165 -13.17 -6.12 2.43
CA MET A 165 -12.10 -6.68 1.62
C MET A 165 -11.76 -8.09 2.06
N VAL A 166 -11.17 -8.87 1.16
CA VAL A 166 -10.60 -10.18 1.44
C VAL A 166 -9.11 -10.13 1.14
N LEU A 167 -8.29 -10.62 2.07
CA LEU A 167 -6.86 -10.85 1.85
C LEU A 167 -6.65 -12.31 1.43
N LEU A 168 -6.24 -12.50 0.19
CA LEU A 168 -5.87 -13.79 -0.38
C LEU A 168 -4.35 -13.91 -0.39
N THR A 169 -3.83 -15.09 -0.07
CA THR A 169 -2.38 -15.33 -0.03
C THR A 169 -1.92 -16.40 -1.01
N ASP A 170 -2.82 -17.29 -1.42
CA ASP A 170 -2.47 -18.44 -2.26
C ASP A 170 -1.34 -19.31 -1.66
N ASP A 171 -1.25 -19.32 -0.32
CA ASP A 171 -0.24 -20.06 0.44
C ASP A 171 -0.62 -21.54 0.61
N TRP A 172 -0.44 -22.29 -0.46
CA TRP A 172 -0.76 -23.72 -0.51
C TRP A 172 0.13 -24.59 0.36
N SER A 173 1.37 -24.18 0.63
CA SER A 173 2.25 -24.90 1.57
C SER A 173 1.79 -24.72 3.02
N GLY A 174 1.01 -23.66 3.29
CA GLY A 174 0.55 -23.33 4.62
C GLY A 174 1.66 -22.75 5.49
N ASP A 175 2.74 -22.25 4.90
CA ASP A 175 3.86 -21.71 5.65
C ASP A 175 3.50 -20.39 6.33
N LEU A 176 2.61 -19.58 5.73
CA LEU A 176 2.01 -18.41 6.38
C LEU A 176 1.04 -18.81 7.49
N PHE A 177 0.45 -20.00 7.42
CA PHE A 177 -0.45 -20.53 8.45
C PHE A 177 0.29 -21.13 9.65
N PHE A 178 1.41 -21.85 9.48
CA PHE A 178 2.15 -22.45 10.62
C PHE A 178 2.83 -21.41 11.51
N HIS A 179 2.84 -20.17 11.05
CA HIS A 179 3.11 -18.99 11.85
C HIS A 179 1.97 -18.65 12.82
N GLY A 180 0.79 -19.27 12.65
CA GLY A 180 -0.46 -19.20 13.41
C GLY A 180 -0.47 -19.70 14.86
N ALA A 181 0.47 -20.57 15.24
CA ALA A 181 0.42 -21.24 16.54
C ALA A 181 1.39 -20.66 17.58
N ASP A 182 2.53 -20.11 17.18
CA ASP A 182 3.45 -19.38 18.06
C ASP A 182 4.32 -18.39 17.24
N GLU A 183 4.46 -17.16 17.77
CA GLU A 183 5.33 -16.04 17.35
C GLU A 183 5.11 -15.35 16.00
N LYS A 184 4.62 -16.00 14.93
CA LYS A 184 4.63 -15.39 13.59
C LYS A 184 3.27 -14.92 13.03
N PHE A 185 2.13 -15.30 13.60
CA PHE A 185 0.83 -14.64 13.41
C PHE A 185 0.83 -13.28 14.08
N GLU A 186 1.61 -13.16 15.15
CA GLU A 186 1.99 -11.86 15.70
C GLU A 186 2.75 -11.04 14.66
N THR A 187 3.58 -11.61 13.78
CA THR A 187 4.18 -10.83 12.67
C THR A 187 3.10 -10.26 11.74
N PHE A 188 2.09 -11.06 11.37
CA PHE A 188 0.96 -10.56 10.59
C PHE A 188 0.22 -9.45 11.33
N ARG A 189 -0.29 -9.72 12.54
CA ARG A 189 -1.04 -8.74 13.35
C ARG A 189 -0.24 -7.49 13.66
N ASN A 190 1.05 -7.65 13.96
CA ASN A 190 1.94 -6.53 14.21
C ASN A 190 2.21 -5.74 12.95
N SER A 191 2.16 -6.32 11.75
CA SER A 191 2.29 -5.53 10.51
C SER A 191 1.04 -4.73 10.14
N LEU A 192 -0.10 -4.98 10.80
CA LEU A 192 -1.36 -4.27 10.54
C LEU A 192 -1.45 -2.93 11.27
N GLN A 193 -2.27 -2.03 10.72
CA GLN A 193 -2.74 -0.82 11.41
C GLN A 193 -3.50 -1.18 12.70
N GLU A 194 -3.82 -0.18 13.53
CA GLU A 194 -4.64 -0.36 14.73
C GLU A 194 -5.98 -1.03 14.37
N HIS A 195 -6.25 -2.16 15.00
CA HIS A 195 -7.33 -3.04 14.59
C HIS A 195 -7.96 -3.80 15.75
N THR A 196 -9.18 -4.30 15.53
CA THR A 196 -9.84 -5.27 16.38
C THR A 196 -9.99 -6.57 15.60
N TYR A 197 -9.52 -7.67 16.19
CA TYR A 197 -9.71 -9.00 15.61
C TYR A 197 -11.05 -9.57 16.10
N ASN A 198 -11.97 -9.76 15.16
CA ASN A 198 -13.28 -10.33 15.43
C ASN A 198 -13.22 -11.82 15.10
N ARG A 199 -13.18 -12.63 16.15
CA ARG A 199 -13.37 -14.08 16.06
C ARG A 199 -14.72 -14.39 16.68
N ASP A 200 -15.57 -15.16 16.01
CA ASP A 200 -16.79 -15.66 16.64
C ASP A 200 -16.40 -16.53 17.85
N PRO A 201 -16.70 -16.11 19.09
CA PRO A 201 -16.27 -16.82 20.28
C PRO A 201 -17.16 -18.03 20.60
N TYR A 202 -18.31 -18.19 19.94
CA TYR A 202 -19.28 -19.25 20.24
C TYR A 202 -19.20 -20.45 19.31
N ASP A 203 -18.36 -20.39 18.27
CA ASP A 203 -18.21 -21.47 17.32
C ASP A 203 -16.89 -22.23 17.48
N SER A 204 -16.67 -22.79 18.68
CA SER A 204 -15.54 -23.67 18.95
C SER A 204 -15.74 -25.10 18.41
N CYS A 205 -16.84 -25.36 17.68
CA CYS A 205 -17.22 -26.68 17.22
C CYS A 205 -17.57 -26.78 15.73
N SER A 206 -17.68 -25.67 14.99
CA SER A 206 -17.73 -25.71 13.52
C SER A 206 -16.39 -25.27 12.93
N GLU A 207 -15.96 -25.97 11.88
CA GLU A 207 -14.79 -25.63 11.06
C GLU A 207 -15.02 -24.36 10.20
N ALA A 208 -16.19 -23.72 10.32
CA ALA A 208 -16.67 -22.60 9.52
C ALA A 208 -16.51 -21.23 10.23
N THR A 209 -15.41 -21.03 10.97
CA THR A 209 -15.18 -19.75 11.63
C THR A 209 -14.70 -18.71 10.61
N VAL A 210 -15.50 -17.66 10.37
CA VAL A 210 -15.06 -16.50 9.59
C VAL A 210 -14.08 -15.69 10.42
N HIS A 211 -12.91 -15.35 9.86
CA HIS A 211 -11.89 -14.57 10.53
C HIS A 211 -11.83 -13.16 9.94
N GLU A 212 -12.21 -12.16 10.74
CA GLU A 212 -12.29 -10.77 10.29
C GLU A 212 -11.48 -9.83 11.18
N ILE A 213 -10.90 -8.81 10.56
CA ILE A 213 -10.22 -7.70 11.22
C ILE A 213 -10.96 -6.42 10.89
N SER A 214 -11.41 -5.70 11.91
CA SER A 214 -12.01 -4.38 11.76
C SER A 214 -10.99 -3.29 12.09
N PHE A 215 -10.85 -2.34 11.19
CA PHE A 215 -10.00 -1.16 11.36
C PHE A 215 -10.85 0.04 11.79
N SER A 216 -10.24 0.97 12.52
CA SER A 216 -10.89 2.23 12.92
C SER A 216 -11.31 3.12 11.74
N SER A 217 -10.79 2.83 10.54
CA SER A 217 -11.17 3.43 9.27
C SER A 217 -12.55 3.01 8.75
N GLY A 218 -13.17 1.98 9.35
CA GLY A 218 -14.41 1.36 8.89
C GLY A 218 -14.20 0.21 7.89
N ILE A 219 -12.95 -0.13 7.57
CA ILE A 219 -12.65 -1.30 6.76
C ILE A 219 -12.78 -2.58 7.58
N THR A 220 -13.44 -3.58 7.00
CA THR A 220 -13.42 -4.96 7.46
C THR A 220 -12.62 -5.80 6.48
N LEU A 221 -11.59 -6.47 6.99
CA LEU A 221 -10.74 -7.37 6.21
C LEU A 221 -10.99 -8.81 6.64
N ASN A 222 -11.48 -9.62 5.71
CA ASN A 222 -11.55 -11.07 5.86
C ASN A 222 -10.15 -11.65 5.62
N ILE A 223 -9.68 -12.41 6.61
CA ILE A 223 -8.37 -13.07 6.62
C ILE A 223 -8.52 -14.58 6.73
N THR A 224 -9.72 -15.13 6.45
CA THR A 224 -10.02 -16.55 6.64
C THR A 224 -9.01 -17.42 5.90
N GLN A 225 -8.67 -17.14 4.64
CA GLN A 225 -7.66 -17.93 3.92
C GLN A 225 -6.27 -17.89 4.60
N VAL A 226 -5.86 -16.75 5.15
CA VAL A 226 -4.59 -16.62 5.90
C VAL A 226 -4.60 -17.52 7.14
N VAL A 227 -5.75 -17.60 7.82
CA VAL A 227 -5.90 -18.29 9.11
C VAL A 227 -6.26 -19.76 8.94
N THR A 228 -6.92 -20.19 7.86
CA THR A 228 -7.42 -21.56 7.71
C THR A 228 -6.80 -22.33 6.55
N ARG A 229 -6.24 -21.62 5.56
CA ARG A 229 -5.78 -22.16 4.25
C ARG A 229 -6.91 -22.74 3.40
N CYS A 230 -8.16 -22.44 3.71
CA CYS A 230 -9.29 -22.99 2.97
C CYS A 230 -9.43 -22.34 1.58
N GLU A 231 -9.73 -23.18 0.59
CA GLU A 231 -10.05 -22.78 -0.79
C GLU A 231 -11.43 -22.13 -0.92
N CYS A 232 -12.38 -22.52 -0.07
CA CYS A 232 -13.68 -21.87 0.06
C CYS A 232 -13.61 -20.96 1.29
N ILE A 233 -13.91 -19.68 1.07
CA ILE A 233 -14.06 -18.69 2.12
C ILE A 233 -15.55 -18.56 2.40
N GLU A 234 -15.94 -18.96 3.60
CA GLU A 234 -17.31 -18.74 4.06
C GLU A 234 -17.52 -17.30 4.49
N MET A 235 -18.67 -16.74 4.13
CA MET A 235 -19.03 -15.33 4.37
C MET A 235 -20.50 -15.21 4.78
N PRO A 236 -20.85 -14.33 5.73
CA PRO A 236 -22.25 -14.11 6.12
C PRO A 236 -23.08 -13.47 4.98
N ASP A 237 -22.47 -12.50 4.29
CA ASP A 237 -23.04 -11.81 3.13
C ASP A 237 -22.00 -11.78 2.01
N LEU A 238 -22.26 -12.51 0.94
CA LEU A 238 -21.38 -12.60 -0.22
C LEU A 238 -21.42 -11.34 -1.10
N GLN A 239 -22.54 -10.61 -1.07
CA GLN A 239 -22.76 -9.47 -1.98
C GLN A 239 -21.85 -8.28 -1.65
N VAL A 240 -21.29 -8.21 -0.43
CA VAL A 240 -20.37 -7.16 0.00
C VAL A 240 -19.07 -7.10 -0.82
N LEU A 241 -18.71 -8.19 -1.51
CA LEU A 241 -17.52 -8.24 -2.38
C LEU A 241 -17.72 -7.59 -3.74
N PHE A 242 -18.96 -7.26 -4.10
CA PHE A 242 -19.33 -6.80 -5.44
C PHE A 242 -19.94 -5.40 -5.41
N GLU A 243 -19.82 -4.67 -6.51
CA GLU A 243 -20.51 -3.39 -6.68
C GLU A 243 -22.03 -3.57 -6.57
N LYS A 244 -22.73 -2.68 -5.86
CA LYS A 244 -24.18 -2.80 -5.65
C LYS A 244 -25.00 -2.85 -6.94
N GLU A 245 -24.54 -2.19 -7.99
CA GLU A 245 -25.26 -2.02 -9.26
C GLU A 245 -24.84 -3.02 -10.33
N SER A 246 -23.73 -3.74 -10.16
CA SER A 246 -23.23 -4.69 -11.16
C SER A 246 -22.34 -5.75 -10.55
N VAL A 247 -22.28 -6.94 -11.17
CA VAL A 247 -21.37 -8.00 -10.72
C VAL A 247 -19.96 -7.66 -11.17
N LYS A 248 -19.31 -6.83 -10.36
CA LYS A 248 -17.92 -6.42 -10.55
C LYS A 248 -17.24 -6.37 -9.19
N THR A 249 -15.98 -6.77 -9.19
CA THR A 249 -15.10 -6.64 -8.04
C THR A 249 -13.72 -6.23 -8.56
N ALA A 250 -12.87 -5.72 -7.69
CA ALA A 250 -11.53 -5.29 -8.01
C ALA A 250 -10.54 -6.05 -7.13
N TYR A 251 -9.40 -6.42 -7.71
CA TYR A 251 -8.28 -6.93 -6.94
C TYR A 251 -7.01 -6.11 -7.14
N CYS A 252 -6.20 -6.07 -6.10
CA CYS A 252 -4.92 -5.38 -6.02
C CYS A 252 -3.87 -6.36 -5.49
N PRO A 253 -2.96 -6.87 -6.34
CA PRO A 253 -1.85 -7.71 -5.87
C PRO A 253 -0.79 -6.87 -5.15
N TRP A 254 -0.03 -7.48 -4.24
CA TRP A 254 1.04 -6.80 -3.51
C TRP A 254 2.15 -6.36 -4.48
N ILE A 255 2.56 -7.24 -5.39
CA ILE A 255 3.54 -6.95 -6.42
C ILE A 255 2.96 -7.18 -7.82
N GLY A 256 3.14 -6.17 -8.69
CA GLY A 256 2.67 -6.13 -10.08
C GLY A 256 1.38 -5.30 -10.26
N PRO A 257 1.09 -4.78 -11.46
CA PRO A 257 1.84 -4.84 -12.70
C PRO A 257 2.34 -3.44 -13.15
N GLU A 258 3.28 -3.48 -14.09
CA GLU A 258 3.84 -2.37 -14.87
C GLU A 258 2.81 -1.47 -15.61
N ARG A 259 1.47 -1.62 -15.39
CA ARG A 259 0.42 -0.88 -16.14
C ARG A 259 -0.85 -0.48 -15.36
N ASP A 260 -1.35 -1.26 -14.40
CA ASP A 260 -2.60 -0.92 -13.67
C ASP A 260 -2.64 -1.46 -12.22
N PRO A 261 -2.75 -0.59 -11.20
CA PRO A 261 -2.59 -0.95 -9.78
C PRO A 261 -3.74 -1.82 -9.24
N THR A 262 -4.89 -1.79 -9.91
CA THR A 262 -6.09 -2.55 -9.58
C THR A 262 -6.66 -3.13 -10.86
N THR A 263 -7.07 -4.39 -10.84
CA THR A 263 -7.72 -5.04 -11.98
C THR A 263 -9.18 -5.33 -11.65
N ILE A 264 -10.07 -4.95 -12.56
CA ILE A 264 -11.50 -5.20 -12.43
C ILE A 264 -11.83 -6.60 -12.96
N VAL A 265 -12.44 -7.42 -12.12
CA VAL A 265 -13.06 -8.68 -12.50
C VAL A 265 -14.52 -8.39 -12.84
N LYS A 266 -14.94 -8.77 -14.05
CA LYS A 266 -16.31 -8.57 -14.52
C LYS A 266 -17.15 -9.81 -14.25
N GLY A 267 -18.47 -9.64 -14.31
CA GLY A 267 -19.42 -10.74 -14.08
C GLY A 267 -19.23 -11.97 -14.98
N CYS A 268 -18.68 -11.79 -16.18
CA CYS A 268 -18.32 -12.90 -17.07
C CYS A 268 -17.11 -13.72 -16.60
N ASP A 269 -16.36 -13.24 -15.62
CA ASP A 269 -15.23 -13.95 -15.00
C ASP A 269 -15.58 -14.39 -13.56
N ILE A 270 -16.87 -14.26 -13.20
CA ILE A 270 -17.44 -14.68 -11.92
C ILE A 270 -18.44 -15.80 -12.22
N VAL A 271 -18.12 -17.00 -11.75
CA VAL A 271 -18.89 -18.21 -12.04
C VAL A 271 -19.74 -18.57 -10.82
N GLY A 272 -21.06 -18.61 -10.97
CA GLY A 272 -21.99 -19.14 -9.98
C GLY A 272 -22.23 -20.65 -10.18
N LYS A 273 -23.10 -21.25 -9.36
CA LYS A 273 -23.45 -22.70 -9.38
C LYS A 273 -23.85 -23.27 -10.76
N GLU A 274 -24.16 -22.45 -11.77
CA GLU A 274 -24.60 -22.88 -13.10
C GLU A 274 -24.06 -22.03 -14.28
N GLY A 275 -23.01 -21.21 -14.09
CA GLY A 275 -22.40 -20.43 -15.18
C GLY A 275 -22.10 -18.96 -14.83
N MET A 276 -22.06 -18.10 -15.85
CA MET A 276 -21.72 -16.68 -15.71
C MET A 276 -22.77 -15.89 -14.92
N VAL A 277 -22.35 -14.88 -14.15
CA VAL A 277 -23.25 -14.04 -13.36
C VAL A 277 -23.18 -12.58 -13.83
N GLU A 278 -24.28 -12.06 -14.39
CA GLU A 278 -24.33 -10.68 -14.90
C GLU A 278 -24.92 -9.67 -13.90
N ASN A 279 -25.74 -10.14 -12.93
CA ASN A 279 -26.46 -9.30 -11.95
C ASN A 279 -26.26 -9.79 -10.52
N VAL A 280 -26.12 -8.87 -9.56
CA VAL A 280 -25.80 -9.19 -8.15
C VAL A 280 -26.86 -10.08 -7.51
N GLY A 281 -28.14 -9.85 -7.83
CA GLY A 281 -29.25 -10.69 -7.36
C GLY A 281 -29.22 -12.13 -7.87
N ASN A 282 -28.40 -12.43 -8.88
CA ASN A 282 -28.22 -13.77 -9.42
C ASN A 282 -26.98 -14.48 -8.83
N ILE A 283 -26.24 -13.82 -7.94
CA ILE A 283 -25.15 -14.46 -7.21
C ILE A 283 -25.77 -15.55 -6.33
N ASN A 284 -25.50 -16.79 -6.71
CA ASN A 284 -25.82 -17.98 -5.92
C ASN A 284 -25.10 -17.90 -4.56
N PRO A 285 -25.50 -18.70 -3.56
CA PRO A 285 -24.78 -18.73 -2.28
C PRO A 285 -23.33 -19.26 -2.42
N ILE A 286 -22.87 -19.53 -3.64
CA ILE A 286 -21.53 -19.97 -3.99
C ILE A 286 -21.13 -19.25 -5.28
N CYS A 287 -19.95 -18.64 -5.28
CA CYS A 287 -19.31 -18.12 -6.50
C CYS A 287 -17.82 -18.41 -6.52
N SER A 288 -17.24 -18.51 -7.71
CA SER A 288 -15.80 -18.50 -7.95
C SER A 288 -15.41 -17.19 -8.63
N VAL A 289 -14.27 -16.64 -8.22
CA VAL A 289 -13.66 -15.45 -8.83
C VAL A 289 -12.31 -15.87 -9.41
N SER A 290 -12.15 -15.72 -10.73
CA SER A 290 -10.89 -15.99 -11.42
C SER A 290 -9.98 -14.76 -11.39
N LEU A 291 -8.83 -14.88 -10.72
CA LEU A 291 -7.82 -13.84 -10.58
C LEU A 291 -6.64 -14.15 -11.50
N SER A 292 -6.22 -13.15 -12.28
CA SER A 292 -5.12 -13.27 -13.23
C SER A 292 -3.88 -12.51 -12.75
N TYR A 293 -3.07 -13.10 -11.87
CA TYR A 293 -1.82 -12.46 -11.44
C TYR A 293 -0.62 -12.93 -12.30
N LEU A 294 0.25 -11.98 -12.69
CA LEU A 294 1.55 -12.15 -13.35
C LEU A 294 1.74 -13.38 -14.26
N LYS A 295 1.11 -13.42 -15.45
CA LYS A 295 1.47 -14.31 -16.58
C LYS A 295 1.63 -15.83 -16.31
N GLN A 296 1.41 -16.34 -15.10
CA GLN A 296 1.86 -17.69 -14.73
C GLN A 296 0.80 -18.62 -14.14
N GLN A 297 -0.36 -18.16 -13.67
CA GLN A 297 -1.52 -19.04 -13.45
C GLN A 297 -2.79 -18.22 -13.18
N LEU A 298 -3.93 -18.73 -13.65
CA LEU A 298 -5.25 -18.28 -13.20
C LEU A 298 -5.50 -18.95 -11.85
N VAL A 299 -5.76 -18.16 -10.81
CA VAL A 299 -6.21 -18.68 -9.53
C VAL A 299 -7.70 -18.46 -9.39
N GLU A 300 -8.41 -19.50 -9.01
CA GLU A 300 -9.83 -19.46 -8.72
C GLU A 300 -10.03 -19.46 -7.21
N GLN A 301 -10.65 -18.41 -6.70
CA GLN A 301 -11.02 -18.31 -5.30
C GLN A 301 -12.53 -18.52 -5.15
N ILE A 302 -12.92 -19.42 -4.26
CA ILE A 302 -14.33 -19.71 -4.00
C ILE A 302 -14.80 -19.02 -2.74
N PHE A 303 -16.01 -18.49 -2.85
CA PHE A 303 -16.72 -17.85 -1.77
C PHE A 303 -18.07 -18.53 -1.59
N CYS A 304 -18.43 -18.77 -0.34
CA CYS A 304 -19.58 -19.56 0.07
C CYS A 304 -20.35 -18.76 1.12
N GLN A 305 -21.67 -18.69 1.05
CA GLN A 305 -22.46 -18.06 2.10
C GLN A 305 -22.68 -19.04 3.25
N VAL A 306 -22.48 -18.64 4.51
CA VAL A 306 -22.48 -19.52 5.72
C VAL A 306 -23.75 -20.41 5.87
N SER A 307 -24.86 -20.06 5.22
CA SER A 307 -26.07 -20.90 5.18
C SER A 307 -26.07 -21.97 4.08
N SER A 308 -24.92 -22.27 3.47
CA SER A 308 -24.81 -23.23 2.36
C SER A 308 -24.49 -24.64 2.85
N PRO A 309 -25.07 -25.70 2.27
CA PRO A 309 -24.66 -27.07 2.56
C PRO A 309 -23.19 -27.31 2.17
N SER A 310 -22.49 -28.18 2.90
CA SER A 310 -21.06 -28.48 2.70
C SER A 310 -20.72 -28.81 1.25
N LEU A 311 -19.61 -28.25 0.77
CA LEU A 311 -19.21 -28.31 -0.63
C LEU A 311 -17.93 -29.12 -0.84
N SER A 312 -17.81 -29.74 -2.01
CA SER A 312 -16.53 -30.27 -2.49
C SER A 312 -16.28 -29.86 -3.93
N PRO A 313 -15.04 -29.49 -4.29
CA PRO A 313 -14.67 -29.15 -5.66
C PRO A 313 -14.81 -30.36 -6.58
N ILE A 314 -15.21 -30.10 -7.81
CA ILE A 314 -15.19 -31.04 -8.93
C ILE A 314 -14.02 -30.61 -9.82
N TYR A 315 -13.09 -31.51 -10.09
CA TYR A 315 -11.91 -31.24 -10.90
C TYR A 315 -12.07 -31.77 -12.32
N GLU A 316 -11.43 -31.09 -13.27
CA GLU A 316 -11.24 -31.57 -14.65
C GLU A 316 -10.44 -32.88 -14.65
N ASP A 317 -10.87 -33.84 -15.47
CA ASP A 317 -10.17 -35.12 -15.74
C ASP A 317 -9.81 -35.99 -14.52
N GLY A 318 -10.50 -35.80 -13.38
CA GLY A 318 -10.30 -36.60 -12.17
C GLY A 318 -8.98 -36.30 -11.43
N GLU A 319 -8.27 -35.24 -11.83
CA GLU A 319 -7.17 -34.71 -11.05
C GLU A 319 -7.68 -34.24 -9.68
N LYS A 320 -6.77 -34.10 -8.70
CA LYS A 320 -7.10 -33.60 -7.36
C LYS A 320 -6.18 -32.45 -7.00
N TYR A 321 -6.59 -31.67 -6.01
CA TYR A 321 -5.73 -30.70 -5.36
C TYR A 321 -4.35 -31.28 -5.03
N PRO A 322 -3.23 -30.53 -5.21
CA PRO A 322 -3.13 -29.13 -5.66
C PRO A 322 -3.03 -28.93 -7.17
N LYS A 323 -3.22 -29.97 -7.99
CA LYS A 323 -2.89 -29.92 -9.43
C LYS A 323 -4.11 -29.74 -10.35
N GLY A 324 -5.27 -30.26 -9.93
CA GLY A 324 -6.47 -30.25 -10.76
C GLY A 324 -7.10 -28.88 -10.91
N LYS A 325 -7.53 -28.54 -12.13
CA LYS A 325 -8.36 -27.36 -12.40
C LYS A 325 -9.79 -27.62 -11.95
N VAL A 326 -10.36 -26.71 -11.14
CA VAL A 326 -11.73 -26.83 -10.65
C VAL A 326 -12.72 -26.50 -11.78
N GLN A 327 -13.69 -27.38 -12.02
CA GLN A 327 -14.78 -27.19 -12.98
C GLN A 327 -16.09 -26.73 -12.31
N GLY A 328 -16.20 -26.91 -10.99
CA GLY A 328 -17.39 -26.55 -10.23
C GLY A 328 -17.36 -27.09 -8.80
N TRP A 329 -18.46 -26.93 -8.06
CA TRP A 329 -18.59 -27.39 -6.67
C TRP A 329 -19.88 -28.19 -6.52
N ARG A 330 -19.82 -29.34 -5.84
CA ARG A 330 -21.01 -30.15 -5.50
C ARG A 330 -21.38 -29.98 -4.03
N THR A 331 -22.67 -29.94 -3.75
CA THR A 331 -23.25 -29.97 -2.40
C THR A 331 -23.42 -31.41 -1.92
N TYR A 332 -23.07 -31.69 -0.67
CA TYR A 332 -23.57 -32.88 0.02
C TYR A 332 -25.01 -32.62 0.50
N TRP A 333 -25.91 -33.57 0.23
CA TRP A 333 -27.28 -33.60 0.75
C TRP A 333 -27.40 -34.68 1.80
#